data_AF-A0A971LRF9-F1
#
_entry.id   AF-A0A971LRF9-F1
#
_cell.length_a   1.000
_cell.length_b   1.000
_cell.length_c   1.000
_cell.angle_alpha   90.00
_cell.angle_beta   90.00
_cell.angle_gamma   90.00
#
_symmetry.space_group_name_H-M   'P 1'
#
loop_
_entity.id
_entity.type
_entity.pdbx_description
1 polymer ?
#
loop_
_entity_poly.entity_id
_entity_poly.type
_entity_poly.pdbx_seq_one_letter_code
_entity_poly.pdbx_strand_id
1 'polypeptide(L)'
;MSGHPAPRAPFRPRRAGPRRVLVHIALFFLLGAISLGLGLQGRALLVGHAAQLEGSLLVDTLLEGAAQRLRGALVGEDSPQALARAVDTGISSRKRLLKVEIARQVQEDQPNQDIARMALDTLAQGVLARAGEEDRPALQALYEAQAPVLATGLGEAADQLERGFSLARVRLNLAVGVPNYPLMYYYTPLLALGAFLLLFAAALAYTYWRGDEEKRAAVGQRLEPMDYLLPFFMGVIAFTLFPMVRVVIMSFQERYRLDGSFAGWGLGNYEHVLQGVPGTTNYFLQGLSNTLLYVLFTVPLATALAIVIAYLLNQRLRFSALFQTGYFLPMVTSVTAVGLVWRWIFNRNFGVLNAILGWFGLAPVNWLHAASNSMTVLVIFGVWSSLPFTIILLLSGLQNIDETYYTVARVDGARAPRIFRRITVPLLAPTISLVLIINSISAFKVFTEVKVLFSGYAGPALNMYTMVYYIYDMMYEYRELGRAAAAAIVLFVFILAFTMMQRWIQRRWQYE
;
A
#
# COMPACT_ATOMS: atom_id res chain seq x y z
N MET A 1 -43.09 -18.70 54.33
CA MET A 1 -43.49 -17.73 53.30
C MET A 1 -42.31 -17.49 52.36
N SER A 2 -42.26 -18.24 51.26
CA SER A 2 -41.23 -18.16 50.22
C SER A 2 -41.50 -16.98 49.30
N GLY A 3 -40.83 -15.85 49.53
CA GLY A 3 -40.90 -14.68 48.65
C GLY A 3 -40.03 -14.88 47.42
N HIS A 4 -40.59 -15.41 46.34
CA HIS A 4 -39.93 -15.33 45.04
C HIS A 4 -39.84 -13.85 44.62
N PRO A 5 -38.65 -13.33 44.27
CA PRO A 5 -38.53 -11.98 43.75
C PRO A 5 -39.30 -11.91 42.42
N ALA A 6 -40.15 -10.88 42.29
CA ALA A 6 -40.92 -10.64 41.08
C ALA A 6 -40.00 -10.63 39.84
N PRO A 7 -40.43 -11.22 38.71
CA PRO A 7 -39.64 -11.23 37.50
C PRO A 7 -39.30 -9.79 37.09
N ARG A 8 -38.00 -9.51 36.93
CA ARG A 8 -37.52 -8.20 36.44
C ARG A 8 -38.22 -7.91 35.12
N ALA A 9 -38.89 -6.76 35.03
CA ALA A 9 -39.54 -6.34 33.80
C ALA A 9 -38.52 -6.41 32.64
N PRO A 10 -38.88 -6.97 31.48
CA PRO A 10 -37.98 -7.08 30.35
C PRO A 10 -37.46 -5.68 29.99
N PHE A 11 -36.14 -5.55 29.83
CA PHE A 11 -35.51 -4.30 29.40
C PHE A 11 -36.14 -3.85 28.08
N ARG A 12 -36.99 -2.81 28.15
CA ARG A 12 -37.49 -2.13 26.94
C ARG A 12 -36.42 -1.11 26.56
N PRO A 13 -35.64 -1.32 25.49
CA PRO A 13 -34.71 -0.29 25.05
C PRO A 13 -35.49 1.00 24.83
N ARG A 14 -34.96 2.10 25.37
CA ARG A 14 -35.56 3.43 25.21
C ARG A 14 -35.57 3.71 23.71
N ARG A 15 -36.75 3.61 23.07
CA ARG A 15 -36.88 3.79 21.62
C ARG A 15 -36.18 5.09 21.25
N ALA A 16 -35.18 5.05 20.36
CA ALA A 16 -34.56 6.25 19.82
C ALA A 16 -35.68 7.20 19.34
N GLY A 17 -35.77 8.37 19.98
CA GLY A 17 -36.83 9.33 19.69
C GLY A 17 -36.68 9.88 18.27
N PRO A 18 -37.78 10.32 17.63
CA PRO A 18 -37.79 10.86 16.26
C PRO A 18 -36.76 12.00 16.08
N ARG A 19 -36.41 12.72 17.16
CA ARG A 19 -35.43 13.81 17.17
C ARG A 19 -34.02 13.40 16.75
N ARG A 20 -33.60 12.13 16.90
CA ARG A 20 -32.27 11.68 16.43
C ARG A 20 -32.14 11.76 14.92
N VAL A 21 -33.24 11.53 14.18
CA VAL A 21 -33.24 11.61 12.72
C VAL A 21 -32.92 13.05 12.27
N LEU A 22 -33.41 14.06 12.99
CA LEU A 22 -33.06 15.47 12.73
C LEU A 22 -31.57 15.76 12.91
N VAL A 23 -30.94 15.19 13.93
CA VAL A 23 -29.49 15.34 14.16
C VAL A 23 -28.70 14.77 12.98
N HIS A 24 -29.11 13.61 12.46
CA HIS A 24 -28.47 12.99 11.30
C HIS A 24 -28.69 13.78 10.01
N ILE A 25 -29.90 14.30 9.79
CA ILE A 25 -30.18 15.18 8.65
C ILE A 25 -29.23 16.38 8.68
N ALA A 26 -29.12 17.06 9.83
CA ALA A 26 -28.23 18.21 9.98
C ALA A 26 -26.75 17.83 9.79
N LEU A 27 -26.31 16.71 10.37
CA LEU A 27 -24.94 16.23 10.27
C LEU A 27 -24.56 15.90 8.82
N PHE A 28 -25.36 15.08 8.13
CA PHE A 28 -25.09 14.69 6.74
C PHE A 28 -25.24 15.87 5.78
N PHE A 29 -26.15 16.80 6.06
CA PHE A 29 -26.25 18.04 5.30
C PHE A 29 -24.97 18.88 5.42
N LEU A 30 -24.49 19.11 6.65
CA LEU A 30 -23.28 19.89 6.90
C LEU A 30 -22.04 19.22 6.29
N LEU A 31 -21.82 17.93 6.56
CA LEU A 31 -20.70 17.17 5.99
C LEU A 31 -20.76 17.11 4.47
N GLY A 32 -21.97 16.92 3.92
CA GLY A 32 -22.22 16.92 2.48
C GLY A 32 -21.92 18.26 1.83
N ALA A 33 -22.40 19.36 2.41
CA ALA A 33 -22.16 20.71 1.93
C ALA A 33 -20.66 21.09 1.99
N ILE A 34 -19.97 20.75 3.09
CA ILE A 34 -18.52 20.97 3.24
C ILE A 34 -17.76 20.16 2.18
N SER A 35 -18.06 18.87 2.03
CA SER A 35 -17.37 18.00 1.07
C SER A 35 -17.59 18.47 -0.37
N LEU A 36 -18.82 18.85 -0.71
CA LEU A 36 -19.17 19.38 -2.02
C LEU A 36 -18.45 20.71 -2.28
N GLY A 37 -18.42 21.62 -1.30
CA GLY A 37 -17.73 22.90 -1.40
C GLY A 37 -16.22 22.74 -1.62
N LEU A 38 -15.58 21.86 -0.84
CA LEU A 38 -14.15 21.52 -1.02
C LEU A 38 -13.89 20.87 -2.39
N GLY A 39 -14.80 20.01 -2.86
CA GLY A 39 -14.71 19.40 -4.19
C GLY A 39 -14.84 20.42 -5.32
N LEU A 40 -15.76 21.39 -5.21
CA LEU A 40 -15.91 22.46 -6.20
C LEU A 40 -14.69 23.39 -6.21
N GLN A 41 -14.18 23.75 -5.02
CA GLN A 41 -12.96 24.55 -4.88
C GLN A 41 -11.75 23.82 -5.47
N GLY A 42 -11.60 22.52 -5.18
CA GLY A 42 -10.53 21.69 -5.73
C GLY A 42 -10.56 21.62 -7.25
N ARG A 43 -11.75 21.49 -7.84
CA ARG A 43 -11.94 21.54 -9.29
C ARG A 43 -11.55 22.90 -9.88
N ALA A 44 -11.97 24.00 -9.26
CA ALA A 44 -11.66 25.34 -9.74
C ALA A 44 -10.14 25.62 -9.71
N LEU A 45 -9.47 25.22 -8.63
CA LEU A 45 -8.01 25.30 -8.51
C LEU A 45 -7.30 24.48 -9.59
N LEU A 46 -7.79 23.26 -9.86
CA LEU A 46 -7.23 22.41 -10.90
C LEU A 46 -7.40 23.03 -12.30
N VAL A 47 -8.55 23.64 -12.58
CA VAL A 47 -8.79 24.35 -13.85
C VAL A 47 -7.82 25.51 -14.02
N GLY A 48 -7.64 26.34 -12.99
CA GLY A 48 -6.67 27.43 -13.04
C GLY A 48 -5.23 26.93 -13.24
N HIS A 49 -4.84 25.87 -12.55
CA HIS A 49 -3.51 25.27 -12.70
C HIS A 49 -3.30 24.64 -14.09
N ALA A 50 -4.32 23.97 -14.62
CA ALA A 50 -4.30 23.38 -15.96
C ALA A 50 -4.12 24.49 -17.03
N ALA A 51 -4.90 25.56 -16.98
CA ALA A 51 -4.80 26.67 -17.92
C ALA A 51 -3.41 27.34 -17.88
N GLN A 52 -2.83 27.50 -16.68
CA GLN A 52 -1.48 28.08 -16.54
C GLN A 52 -0.40 27.17 -17.15
N LEU A 53 -0.49 25.86 -16.90
CA LEU A 53 0.42 24.87 -17.47
C LEU A 53 0.32 24.81 -19.00
N GLU A 54 -0.90 24.74 -19.52
CA GLU A 54 -1.20 24.72 -20.96
C GLU A 54 -0.62 25.94 -21.66
N GLY A 55 -0.93 27.15 -21.17
CA GLY A 55 -0.39 28.38 -21.74
C GLY A 55 1.14 28.42 -21.69
N SER A 56 1.76 27.97 -20.59
CA SER A 56 3.23 27.94 -20.51
C SER A 56 3.86 26.97 -21.51
N LEU A 57 3.27 25.79 -21.69
CA LEU A 57 3.74 24.77 -22.62
C LEU A 57 3.52 25.20 -24.07
N LEU A 58 2.41 25.87 -24.38
CA LEU A 58 2.15 26.46 -25.69
C LEU A 58 3.18 27.53 -26.03
N VAL A 59 3.45 28.45 -25.11
CA VAL A 59 4.47 29.50 -25.29
C VAL A 59 5.83 28.88 -25.57
N ASP A 60 6.24 27.89 -24.79
CA ASP A 60 7.54 27.23 -24.98
C ASP A 60 7.57 26.40 -26.27
N THR A 61 6.47 25.73 -26.65
CA THR A 61 6.37 24.96 -27.90
C THR A 61 6.47 25.86 -29.12
N LEU A 62 5.78 26.99 -29.12
CA LEU A 62 5.82 27.97 -30.21
C LEU A 62 7.19 28.65 -30.29
N LEU A 63 7.78 29.03 -29.15
CA LEU A 63 9.08 29.71 -29.11
C LEU A 63 10.25 28.79 -29.50
N GLU A 64 10.38 27.64 -28.82
CA GLU A 64 11.48 26.70 -29.07
C GLU A 64 11.26 25.96 -30.39
N GLY A 65 10.02 25.62 -30.73
CA GLY A 65 9.67 25.01 -32.00
C GLY A 65 9.98 25.92 -33.18
N ALA A 66 9.67 27.22 -33.09
CA ALA A 66 10.07 28.19 -34.11
C ALA A 66 11.59 28.32 -34.24
N ALA A 67 12.30 28.41 -33.11
CA ALA A 67 13.77 28.49 -33.09
C ALA A 67 14.42 27.25 -33.73
N GLN A 68 13.97 26.05 -33.36
CA GLN A 68 14.51 24.79 -33.88
C GLN A 68 14.22 24.62 -35.37
N ARG A 69 12.97 24.88 -35.79
CA ARG A 69 12.56 24.78 -37.19
C ARG A 69 13.26 25.80 -38.08
N LEU A 70 13.40 27.05 -37.62
CA LEU A 70 14.13 28.08 -38.35
C LEU A 70 15.61 27.73 -38.48
N ARG A 71 16.24 27.26 -37.40
CA ARG A 71 17.65 26.83 -37.43
C ARG A 71 17.86 25.67 -38.42
N GLY A 72 16.99 24.66 -38.39
CA GLY A 72 17.05 23.53 -39.31
C GLY A 72 16.78 23.90 -40.77
N ALA A 73 15.98 24.93 -41.01
CA ALA A 73 15.74 25.45 -42.36
C ALA A 73 16.96 26.22 -42.91
N LEU A 74 17.61 27.03 -42.08
CA LEU A 74 18.69 27.94 -42.50
C LEU A 74 20.10 27.33 -42.42
N VAL A 75 20.31 26.29 -41.62
CA VAL A 75 21.61 25.67 -41.36
C VAL A 75 21.53 24.17 -41.68
N GLY A 76 22.24 23.74 -42.71
CA GLY A 76 22.44 22.33 -43.07
C GLY A 76 23.69 21.72 -42.44
N GLU A 77 23.93 20.43 -42.65
CA GLU A 77 25.08 19.70 -42.09
C GLU A 77 26.44 20.27 -42.58
N ASP A 78 26.49 20.79 -43.81
CA ASP A 78 27.69 21.35 -44.43
C ASP A 78 27.81 22.88 -44.32
N SER A 79 26.93 23.53 -43.54
CA SER A 79 26.93 24.99 -43.45
C SER A 79 28.18 25.55 -42.74
N PRO A 80 28.73 26.70 -43.19
CA PRO A 80 29.87 27.33 -42.53
C PRO A 80 29.60 27.62 -41.05
N GLN A 81 30.59 27.37 -40.18
CA GLN A 81 30.45 27.64 -38.73
C GLN A 81 30.10 29.10 -38.41
N ALA A 82 30.54 30.04 -39.24
CA ALA A 82 30.21 31.46 -39.10
C ALA A 82 28.71 31.71 -39.29
N LEU A 83 28.09 31.06 -40.28
CA LEU A 83 26.65 31.15 -40.54
C LEU A 83 25.85 30.53 -39.39
N ALA A 84 26.24 29.33 -38.93
CA ALA A 84 25.58 28.68 -37.78
C ALA A 84 25.60 29.56 -36.52
N ARG A 85 26.75 30.20 -36.23
CA ARG A 85 26.87 31.15 -35.10
C ARG A 85 26.01 32.40 -35.29
N ALA A 86 25.93 32.94 -36.51
CA ALA A 86 25.10 34.10 -36.81
C ALA A 86 23.61 33.78 -36.62
N VAL A 87 23.15 32.59 -37.03
CA VAL A 87 21.79 32.10 -36.82
C VAL A 87 21.49 31.93 -35.33
N ASP A 88 22.33 31.23 -34.58
CA ASP A 88 22.14 30.99 -33.14
C ASP A 88 22.13 32.31 -32.34
N THR A 89 23.00 33.27 -32.70
CA THR A 89 23.05 34.60 -32.07
C THR A 89 21.85 35.45 -32.45
N GLY A 90 21.40 35.38 -33.71
CA GLY A 90 20.21 36.07 -34.21
C GLY A 90 18.94 35.61 -33.48
N ILE A 91 18.73 34.29 -33.38
CA ILE A 91 17.59 33.69 -32.66
C ILE A 91 17.61 34.09 -31.18
N SER A 92 18.74 33.91 -30.50
CA SER A 92 18.84 34.22 -29.07
C SER A 92 18.60 35.70 -28.76
N SER A 93 18.98 36.61 -29.66
CA SER A 93 18.76 38.06 -29.48
C SER A 93 17.29 38.48 -29.41
N ARG A 94 16.38 37.72 -30.04
CA ARG A 94 14.94 38.04 -30.11
C ARG A 94 14.09 37.24 -29.14
N LYS A 95 14.59 36.10 -28.66
CA LYS A 95 13.86 35.11 -27.85
C LYS A 95 13.18 35.69 -26.60
N ARG A 96 13.84 36.61 -25.90
CA ARG A 96 13.30 37.20 -24.66
C ARG A 96 12.04 38.04 -24.90
N LEU A 97 12.07 38.94 -25.89
CA LEU A 97 10.93 39.79 -26.23
C LEU A 97 9.83 38.96 -26.90
N LEU A 98 10.22 38.02 -27.76
CA LEU A 98 9.30 37.14 -28.44
C LEU A 98 8.52 36.25 -27.44
N LYS A 99 9.15 35.78 -26.36
CA LYS A 99 8.44 35.02 -25.31
C LYS A 99 7.27 35.80 -24.71
N VAL A 100 7.44 37.11 -24.47
CA VAL A 100 6.40 37.97 -23.91
C VAL A 100 5.27 38.17 -24.92
N GLU A 101 5.61 38.37 -26.18
CA GLU A 101 4.64 38.59 -27.25
C GLU A 101 3.82 37.33 -27.58
N ILE A 102 4.47 36.16 -27.66
CA ILE A 102 3.78 34.87 -27.80
C ILE A 102 2.84 34.66 -26.62
N ALA A 103 3.28 34.90 -25.38
CA ALA A 103 2.43 34.76 -24.20
C ALA A 103 1.20 35.67 -24.25
N ARG A 104 1.36 36.90 -24.75
CA ARG A 104 0.24 37.84 -24.95
C ARG A 104 -0.75 37.31 -25.99
N GLN A 105 -0.27 36.85 -27.15
CA GLN A 105 -1.16 36.37 -28.22
C GLN A 105 -1.87 35.05 -27.89
N VAL A 106 -1.20 34.14 -27.17
CA VAL A 106 -1.83 32.93 -26.61
C VAL A 106 -2.94 33.31 -25.63
N GLN A 107 -2.73 34.34 -24.81
CA GLN A 107 -3.75 34.83 -23.89
C GLN A 107 -4.93 35.52 -24.58
N GLU A 108 -4.71 36.04 -25.80
CA GLU A 108 -5.74 36.66 -26.66
C GLU A 108 -6.45 35.65 -27.57
N ASP A 109 -6.18 34.35 -27.42
CA ASP A 109 -6.81 33.26 -28.19
C ASP A 109 -6.62 33.42 -29.71
N GLN A 110 -5.45 33.93 -30.12
CA GLN A 110 -5.08 34.04 -31.54
C GLN A 110 -4.80 32.65 -32.13
N PRO A 111 -5.08 32.42 -33.42
CA PRO A 111 -4.78 31.14 -34.06
C PRO A 111 -3.31 30.75 -33.92
N ASN A 112 -3.03 29.54 -33.47
CA ASN A 112 -1.65 29.06 -33.25
C ASN A 112 -0.76 29.18 -34.50
N GLN A 113 -1.34 29.04 -35.69
CA GLN A 113 -0.64 29.24 -36.96
C GLN A 113 -0.16 30.69 -37.16
N ASP A 114 -0.95 31.68 -36.73
CA ASP A 114 -0.60 33.10 -36.82
C ASP A 114 0.51 33.46 -35.83
N ILE A 115 0.42 32.92 -34.60
CA ILE A 115 1.46 33.08 -33.58
C ILE A 115 2.76 32.41 -34.05
N ALA A 116 2.67 31.22 -34.64
CA ALA A 116 3.81 30.50 -35.22
C ALA A 116 4.47 31.31 -36.35
N ARG A 117 3.67 31.93 -37.22
CA ARG A 117 4.16 32.79 -38.30
C ARG A 117 4.89 34.01 -37.74
N MET A 118 4.26 34.73 -36.81
CA MET A 118 4.85 35.89 -36.13
C MET A 118 6.18 35.54 -35.44
N ALA A 119 6.24 34.39 -34.76
CA ALA A 119 7.44 33.90 -34.11
C ALA A 119 8.57 33.63 -35.11
N LEU A 120 8.27 32.93 -36.20
CA LEU A 120 9.24 32.64 -37.27
C LEU A 120 9.75 33.93 -37.93
N ASP A 121 8.86 34.88 -38.27
CA ASP A 121 9.24 36.15 -38.91
C ASP A 121 10.14 36.98 -37.97
N THR A 122 9.79 37.05 -36.68
CA THR A 122 10.56 37.79 -35.67
C THR A 122 11.96 37.20 -35.47
N LEU A 123 12.06 35.87 -35.41
CA LEU A 123 13.36 35.19 -35.30
C LEU A 123 14.18 35.34 -36.58
N ALA A 124 13.57 35.22 -37.76
CA ALA A 124 14.23 35.40 -39.05
C ALA A 124 14.82 36.82 -39.19
N GLN A 125 14.10 37.86 -38.76
CA GLN A 125 14.64 39.22 -38.70
C GLN A 125 15.87 39.35 -37.80
N GLY A 126 15.88 38.63 -36.65
CA GLY A 126 17.05 38.56 -35.78
C GLY A 126 18.26 37.93 -36.47
N VAL A 127 18.03 36.87 -37.25
CA VAL A 127 19.07 36.21 -38.06
C VAL A 127 19.58 37.12 -39.17
N LEU A 128 18.70 37.73 -39.96
CA LEU A 128 19.07 38.61 -41.08
C LEU A 128 19.87 39.84 -40.63
N ALA A 129 19.59 40.36 -39.43
CA ALA A 129 20.34 41.46 -38.82
C ALA A 129 21.78 41.08 -38.41
N ARG A 130 22.08 39.78 -38.30
CA ARG A 130 23.40 39.25 -37.93
C ARG A 130 24.11 38.54 -39.09
N ALA A 131 23.42 38.29 -40.20
CA ALA A 131 23.99 37.76 -41.42
C ALA A 131 24.90 38.79 -42.11
N GLY A 132 25.98 38.30 -42.73
CA GLY A 132 26.85 39.12 -43.59
C GLY A 132 26.07 39.71 -44.78
N GLU A 133 26.53 40.84 -45.31
CA GLU A 133 25.84 41.52 -46.42
C GLU A 133 25.69 40.65 -47.67
N GLU A 134 26.64 39.73 -47.90
CA GLU A 134 26.62 38.79 -49.03
C GLU A 134 25.60 37.65 -48.85
N ASP A 135 25.39 37.17 -47.62
CA ASP A 135 24.53 36.02 -47.31
C ASP A 135 23.05 36.41 -47.09
N ARG A 136 22.79 37.67 -46.75
CA ARG A 136 21.47 38.17 -46.35
C ARG A 136 20.37 37.93 -47.41
N PRO A 137 20.57 38.20 -48.71
CA PRO A 137 19.53 38.00 -49.73
C PRO A 137 19.18 36.52 -49.93
N ALA A 138 20.19 35.64 -49.89
CA ALA A 138 20.01 34.20 -50.04
C ALA A 138 19.23 33.61 -48.85
N LEU A 139 19.59 34.01 -47.62
CA LEU A 139 18.88 33.58 -46.41
C LEU A 139 17.44 34.09 -46.36
N GLN A 140 17.19 35.31 -46.84
CA GLN A 140 15.85 35.87 -46.92
C GLN A 140 14.98 35.08 -47.90
N ALA A 141 15.47 34.82 -49.12
CA ALA A 141 14.74 34.03 -50.11
C ALA A 141 14.46 32.59 -49.63
N LEU A 142 15.45 31.98 -48.95
CA LEU A 142 15.33 30.63 -48.41
C LEU A 142 14.30 30.56 -47.28
N TYR A 143 14.27 31.56 -46.39
CA TYR A 143 13.23 31.69 -45.37
C TYR A 143 11.85 31.90 -46.00
N GLU A 144 11.69 32.87 -46.90
CA GLU A 144 10.41 33.20 -47.52
C GLU A 144 9.78 31.99 -48.24
N ALA A 145 10.60 31.16 -48.89
CA ALA A 145 10.16 29.93 -49.54
C ALA A 145 9.64 28.87 -48.55
N GLN A 146 10.22 28.76 -47.36
CA GLN A 146 9.89 27.72 -46.37
C GLN A 146 8.89 28.18 -45.30
N ALA A 147 8.77 29.48 -45.07
CA ALA A 147 8.02 30.05 -43.96
C ALA A 147 6.55 29.58 -43.86
N PRO A 148 5.77 29.42 -44.95
CA PRO A 148 4.40 28.89 -44.86
C PRO A 148 4.34 27.45 -44.34
N VAL A 149 5.27 26.58 -44.79
CA VAL A 149 5.33 25.18 -44.38
C VAL A 149 5.75 25.05 -42.92
N LEU A 150 6.77 25.83 -42.52
CA LEU A 150 7.26 25.85 -41.14
C LEU A 150 6.18 26.36 -40.17
N ALA A 151 5.45 27.42 -40.52
CA ALA A 151 4.38 27.98 -39.71
C ALA A 151 3.20 27.01 -39.58
N THR A 152 2.77 26.40 -40.69
CA THR A 152 1.67 25.41 -40.68
C THR A 152 2.02 24.21 -39.81
N GLY A 153 3.20 23.61 -40.01
CA GLY A 153 3.60 22.44 -39.22
C GLY A 153 3.86 22.75 -37.74
N LEU A 154 4.19 24.00 -37.39
CA LEU A 154 4.35 24.42 -35.99
C LEU A 154 2.98 24.71 -35.34
N GLY A 155 2.07 25.36 -36.07
CA GLY A 155 0.67 25.56 -35.65
C GLY A 155 -0.03 24.24 -35.39
N GLU A 156 0.07 23.27 -36.31
CA GLU A 156 -0.50 21.93 -36.12
C GLU A 156 0.06 21.21 -34.87
N ALA A 157 1.35 21.39 -34.57
CA ALA A 157 1.98 20.81 -33.40
C ALA A 157 1.45 21.45 -32.09
N ALA A 158 1.22 22.76 -32.09
CA ALA A 158 0.58 23.47 -30.99
C ALA A 158 -0.89 23.02 -30.81
N ASP A 159 -1.66 22.90 -31.91
CA ASP A 159 -3.05 22.42 -31.87
C ASP A 159 -3.17 20.96 -31.40
N GLN A 160 -2.16 20.12 -31.70
CA GLN A 160 -2.09 18.75 -31.18
C GLN A 160 -1.82 18.74 -29.67
N LEU A 161 -1.01 19.68 -29.17
CA LEU A 161 -0.72 19.82 -27.74
C LEU A 161 -1.98 20.21 -26.96
N GLU A 162 -2.73 21.21 -27.44
CA GLU A 162 -4.02 21.63 -26.86
C GLU A 162 -5.02 20.48 -26.82
N ARG A 163 -5.20 19.77 -27.94
CA ARG A 163 -6.11 18.60 -28.00
C ARG A 163 -5.69 17.48 -27.05
N GLY A 164 -4.40 17.36 -26.76
CA GLY A 164 -3.85 16.38 -25.82
C GLY A 164 -4.01 16.76 -24.34
N PHE A 165 -4.40 18.01 -24.06
CA PHE A 165 -4.53 18.55 -22.73
C PHE A 165 -5.92 18.26 -22.15
N SER A 166 -5.99 17.59 -21.01
CA SER A 166 -7.27 17.35 -20.32
C SER A 166 -7.11 17.45 -18.82
N LEU A 167 -8.13 17.98 -18.14
CA LEU A 167 -8.18 18.08 -16.68
C LEU A 167 -7.90 16.74 -15.99
N ALA A 168 -8.35 15.63 -16.57
CA ALA A 168 -8.10 14.30 -16.04
C ALA A 168 -6.61 13.93 -16.09
N ARG A 169 -5.93 14.24 -17.20
CA ARG A 169 -4.50 13.99 -17.38
C ARG A 169 -3.64 14.91 -16.51
N VAL A 170 -3.98 16.20 -16.43
CA VAL A 170 -3.33 17.16 -15.52
C VAL A 170 -3.47 16.69 -14.07
N ARG A 171 -4.68 16.27 -13.67
CA ARG A 171 -4.90 15.75 -12.31
C ARG A 171 -4.04 14.51 -12.01
N LEU A 172 -3.99 13.57 -12.94
CA LEU A 172 -3.23 12.32 -12.75
C LEU A 172 -1.72 12.56 -12.68
N ASN A 173 -1.24 13.65 -13.29
CA ASN A 173 0.17 14.04 -13.32
C ASN A 173 0.52 15.16 -12.33
N LEU A 174 -0.39 15.56 -11.43
CA LEU A 174 -0.10 16.51 -10.36
C LEU A 174 1.02 15.97 -9.46
N ALA A 175 2.01 16.80 -9.16
CA ALA A 175 3.02 16.49 -8.16
C ALA A 175 2.53 16.86 -6.75
N VAL A 176 2.90 16.06 -5.74
CA VAL A 176 2.48 16.29 -4.33
C VAL A 176 2.97 17.64 -3.79
N GLY A 177 4.06 18.17 -4.34
CA GLY A 177 4.61 19.48 -3.96
C GLY A 177 3.82 20.69 -4.44
N VAL A 178 2.79 20.51 -5.29
CA VAL A 178 1.97 21.62 -5.77
C VAL A 178 1.06 22.13 -4.64
N PRO A 179 0.96 23.44 -4.40
CA PRO A 179 0.05 24.00 -3.40
C PRO A 179 -1.39 23.52 -3.61
N ASN A 180 -2.09 23.16 -2.53
CA ASN A 180 -3.45 22.60 -2.57
C ASN A 180 -3.59 21.28 -3.34
N TYR A 181 -2.50 20.53 -3.54
CA TYR A 181 -2.51 19.21 -4.18
C TYR A 181 -3.66 18.30 -3.71
N PRO A 182 -3.94 18.12 -2.39
CA PRO A 182 -5.00 17.22 -1.96
C PRO A 182 -6.38 17.62 -2.50
N LEU A 183 -6.71 18.91 -2.49
CA LEU A 183 -8.01 19.39 -2.99
C LEU A 183 -8.12 19.18 -4.50
N MET A 184 -7.07 19.49 -5.26
CA MET A 184 -7.04 19.32 -6.71
C MET A 184 -7.02 17.84 -7.14
N TYR A 185 -6.37 16.96 -6.39
CA TYR A 185 -6.30 15.55 -6.71
C TYR A 185 -7.60 14.81 -6.32
N TYR A 186 -8.13 15.11 -5.13
CA TYR A 186 -9.31 14.44 -4.56
C TYR A 186 -10.64 15.18 -4.81
N TYR A 187 -10.70 16.12 -5.76
CA TYR A 187 -11.94 16.86 -6.02
C TYR A 187 -13.11 15.95 -6.44
N THR A 188 -12.86 14.91 -7.26
CA THR A 188 -13.93 13.99 -7.70
C THR A 188 -14.52 13.15 -6.58
N PRO A 189 -13.73 12.47 -5.70
CA PRO A 189 -14.33 11.77 -4.57
C PRO A 189 -15.00 12.72 -3.58
N LEU A 190 -14.50 13.95 -3.41
CA LEU A 190 -15.15 14.96 -2.56
C LEU A 190 -16.51 15.39 -3.09
N LEU A 191 -16.63 15.63 -4.40
CA LEU A 191 -17.92 15.94 -5.05
C LEU A 191 -18.90 14.76 -4.93
N ALA A 192 -18.43 13.54 -5.19
CA ALA A 192 -19.25 12.34 -5.10
C ALA A 192 -19.74 12.09 -3.66
N LEU A 193 -18.85 12.23 -2.67
CA LEU A 193 -19.18 12.13 -1.25
C LEU A 193 -20.18 13.21 -0.84
N GLY A 194 -19.93 14.46 -1.24
CA GLY A 194 -20.82 15.59 -0.96
C GLY A 194 -22.22 15.38 -1.51
N ALA A 195 -22.32 15.02 -2.79
CA ALA A 195 -23.60 14.72 -3.43
C ALA A 195 -24.31 13.54 -2.75
N PHE A 196 -23.59 12.46 -2.44
CA PHE A 196 -24.16 11.30 -1.74
C PHE A 196 -24.72 11.69 -0.37
N LEU A 197 -23.94 12.40 0.45
CA LEU A 197 -24.37 12.82 1.79
C LEU A 197 -25.56 13.77 1.76
N LEU A 198 -25.61 14.69 0.79
CA LEU A 198 -26.75 15.58 0.60
C LEU A 198 -28.01 14.84 0.13
N LEU A 199 -27.87 13.90 -0.81
CA LEU A 199 -28.99 13.04 -1.22
C LEU A 199 -29.48 12.16 -0.08
N PHE A 200 -28.56 11.65 0.74
CA PHE A 200 -28.91 10.86 1.92
C PHE A 200 -29.60 11.71 2.99
N ALA A 201 -29.12 12.92 3.25
CA ALA A 201 -29.76 13.88 4.13
C ALA A 201 -31.16 14.26 3.63
N ALA A 202 -31.32 14.47 2.32
CA ALA A 202 -32.60 14.75 1.69
C ALA A 202 -33.57 13.56 1.79
N ALA A 203 -33.09 12.33 1.60
CA ALA A 203 -33.88 11.11 1.79
C ALA A 203 -34.32 10.95 3.25
N LEU A 204 -33.44 11.23 4.21
CA LEU A 204 -33.78 11.24 5.64
C LEU A 204 -34.78 12.36 5.97
N ALA A 205 -34.62 13.56 5.39
CA ALA A 205 -35.55 14.66 5.57
C ALA A 205 -36.93 14.35 4.97
N TYR A 206 -36.96 13.73 3.79
CA TYR A 206 -38.18 13.28 3.14
C TYR A 206 -38.92 12.23 3.97
N THR A 207 -38.20 11.20 4.43
CA THR A 207 -38.76 10.16 5.31
C THR A 207 -39.18 10.72 6.67
N TYR A 208 -38.48 11.71 7.20
CA TYR A 208 -38.86 12.41 8.42
C TYR A 208 -40.15 13.22 8.22
N TRP A 209 -40.23 14.01 7.14
CA TRP A 209 -41.37 14.88 6.88
C TRP A 209 -42.64 14.11 6.54
N ARG A 210 -42.54 13.07 5.69
CA ARG A 210 -43.68 12.23 5.27
C ARG A 210 -44.01 11.10 6.25
N GLY A 211 -43.08 10.73 7.13
CA GLY A 211 -43.22 9.59 8.02
C GLY A 211 -43.99 9.92 9.30
N ASP A 212 -44.86 9.00 9.70
CA ASP A 212 -45.53 9.01 11.01
C ASP A 212 -44.52 8.78 12.15
N GLU A 213 -44.92 9.05 13.39
CA GLU A 213 -44.03 8.96 14.56
C GLU A 213 -43.35 7.59 14.70
N GLU A 214 -44.05 6.50 14.39
CA GLU A 214 -43.49 5.15 14.37
C GLU A 214 -42.41 4.95 13.31
N LYS A 215 -42.59 5.49 12.10
CA LYS A 215 -41.61 5.39 11.01
C LYS A 215 -40.35 6.18 11.35
N ARG A 216 -40.51 7.37 11.94
CA ARG A 216 -39.38 8.20 12.41
C ARG A 216 -38.58 7.48 13.50
N ALA A 217 -39.26 6.85 14.46
CA ALA A 217 -38.62 6.06 15.51
C ALA A 217 -37.90 4.83 14.95
N ALA A 218 -38.48 4.13 13.96
CA ALA A 218 -37.87 2.97 13.32
C ALA A 218 -36.58 3.34 12.56
N VAL A 219 -36.56 4.47 11.84
CA VAL A 219 -35.34 4.98 11.18
C VAL A 219 -34.30 5.37 12.21
N GLY A 220 -34.70 6.08 13.28
CA GLY A 220 -33.80 6.42 14.39
C GLY A 220 -33.14 5.20 15.05
N GLN A 221 -33.87 4.11 15.22
CA GLN A 221 -33.35 2.84 15.77
C GLN A 221 -32.35 2.15 14.85
N ARG A 222 -32.47 2.30 13.53
CA ARG A 222 -31.49 1.74 12.57
C ARG A 222 -30.20 2.55 12.52
N LEU A 223 -30.30 3.86 12.73
CA LEU A 223 -29.15 4.78 12.74
C LEU A 223 -28.37 4.71 14.06
N GLU A 224 -29.04 4.45 15.19
CA GLU A 224 -28.41 4.44 16.52
C GLU A 224 -27.20 3.48 16.64
N PRO A 225 -27.24 2.22 16.16
CA PRO A 225 -26.05 1.37 16.12
C PRO A 225 -24.94 1.91 15.20
N MET A 226 -25.31 2.60 14.11
CA MET A 226 -24.35 3.17 13.17
C MET A 226 -23.55 4.31 13.82
N ASP A 227 -24.18 5.15 14.64
CA ASP A 227 -23.50 6.21 15.40
C ASP A 227 -22.34 5.68 16.24
N TYR A 228 -22.58 4.57 16.96
CA TYR A 228 -21.57 3.96 17.82
C TYR A 228 -20.45 3.28 17.02
N LEU A 229 -20.75 2.79 15.82
CA LEU A 229 -19.78 2.14 14.94
C LEU A 229 -19.02 3.12 14.03
N LEU A 230 -19.53 4.34 13.84
CA LEU A 230 -18.97 5.31 12.90
C LEU A 230 -17.51 5.69 13.21
N PRO A 231 -17.11 5.99 14.47
CA PRO A 231 -15.71 6.25 14.80
C PRO A 231 -14.81 5.05 14.50
N PHE A 232 -15.29 3.83 14.75
CA PHE A 232 -14.56 2.60 14.43
C PHE A 232 -14.36 2.46 12.92
N PHE A 233 -15.42 2.57 12.12
CA PHE A 233 -15.32 2.45 10.67
C PHE A 233 -14.50 3.58 10.05
N MET A 234 -14.58 4.80 10.60
CA MET A 234 -13.74 5.91 10.15
C MET A 234 -12.26 5.60 10.38
N GLY A 235 -11.90 5.07 11.54
CA GLY A 235 -10.54 4.60 11.83
C GLY A 235 -10.09 3.49 10.88
N VAL A 236 -10.93 2.46 10.68
CA VAL A 236 -10.65 1.35 9.77
C VAL A 236 -10.48 1.83 8.33
N ILE A 237 -11.35 2.72 7.85
CA ILE A 237 -11.27 3.27 6.50
C ILE A 237 -10.01 4.10 6.33
N ALA A 238 -9.73 5.03 7.26
CA ALA A 238 -8.62 5.96 7.16
C ALA A 238 -7.25 5.28 7.33
N PHE A 239 -7.12 4.36 8.29
CA PHE A 239 -5.82 3.80 8.68
C PHE A 239 -5.59 2.36 8.22
N THR A 240 -6.59 1.67 7.68
CA THR A 240 -6.45 0.29 7.19
C THR A 240 -6.84 0.16 5.72
N LEU A 241 -8.08 0.50 5.36
CA LEU A 241 -8.55 0.30 3.98
C LEU A 241 -7.92 1.29 3.00
N PHE A 242 -7.82 2.57 3.35
CA PHE A 242 -7.22 3.56 2.47
C PHE A 242 -5.75 3.26 2.14
N PRO A 243 -4.85 2.99 3.12
CA PRO A 243 -3.49 2.57 2.82
C PRO A 243 -3.41 1.28 2.02
N MET A 244 -4.28 0.30 2.32
CA MET A 244 -4.35 -0.96 1.57
C MET A 244 -4.69 -0.72 0.09
N VAL A 245 -5.75 0.05 -0.18
CA VAL A 245 -6.15 0.41 -1.55
C VAL A 245 -5.03 1.21 -2.23
N ARG A 246 -4.36 2.11 -1.51
CA ARG A 246 -3.24 2.87 -2.06
C ARG A 246 -2.06 1.98 -2.43
N VAL A 247 -1.74 0.95 -1.64
CA VAL A 247 -0.71 -0.05 -1.99
C VAL A 247 -1.11 -0.83 -3.25
N VAL A 248 -2.38 -1.22 -3.38
CA VAL A 248 -2.89 -1.85 -4.61
C VAL A 248 -2.75 -0.90 -5.80
N ILE A 249 -3.03 0.40 -5.64
CA ILE A 249 -2.86 1.37 -6.73
C ILE A 249 -1.38 1.55 -7.07
N MET A 250 -0.52 1.71 -6.06
CA MET A 250 0.93 1.92 -6.22
C MET A 250 1.61 0.74 -6.90
N SER A 251 1.12 -0.49 -6.73
CA SER A 251 1.71 -1.65 -7.41
C SER A 251 1.57 -1.60 -8.93
N PHE A 252 0.56 -0.89 -9.46
CA PHE A 252 0.42 -0.63 -10.90
C PHE A 252 1.10 0.66 -11.37
N GLN A 253 1.62 1.48 -10.45
CA GLN A 253 2.31 2.73 -10.77
C GLN A 253 3.81 2.48 -10.95
N GLU A 254 4.27 2.49 -12.19
CA GLU A 254 5.66 2.21 -12.51
C GLU A 254 6.58 3.35 -12.07
N ARG A 255 7.71 3.00 -11.46
CA ARG A 255 8.71 3.96 -10.92
C ARG A 255 8.10 5.01 -9.96
N TYR A 256 7.09 4.60 -9.18
CA TYR A 256 6.46 5.47 -8.19
C TYR A 256 7.46 6.00 -7.15
N ARG A 257 7.42 7.32 -6.91
CA ARG A 257 8.25 8.03 -5.94
C ARG A 257 7.40 8.67 -4.83
N LEU A 258 8.06 9.03 -3.72
CA LEU A 258 7.41 9.64 -2.54
C LEU A 258 6.75 10.99 -2.83
N ASP A 259 7.19 11.72 -3.85
CA ASP A 259 6.61 12.97 -4.32
C ASP A 259 5.32 12.78 -5.15
N GLY A 260 4.86 11.54 -5.27
CA GLY A 260 3.66 11.15 -6.03
C GLY A 260 3.89 11.02 -7.54
N SER A 261 5.09 11.31 -8.04
CA SER A 261 5.43 11.11 -9.45
C SER A 261 5.55 9.61 -9.78
N PHE A 262 5.11 9.23 -10.97
CA PHE A 262 5.25 7.89 -11.51
C PHE A 262 5.33 7.97 -13.05
N ALA A 263 6.00 7.00 -13.67
CA ALA A 263 6.29 7.03 -15.11
C ALA A 263 5.08 6.62 -15.97
N GLY A 264 4.23 5.72 -15.46
CA GLY A 264 3.08 5.21 -16.18
C GLY A 264 2.33 4.14 -15.38
N TRP A 265 1.15 3.76 -15.89
CA TRP A 265 0.39 2.63 -15.35
C TRP A 265 0.76 1.36 -16.12
N GLY A 266 1.01 0.27 -15.42
CA GLY A 266 1.37 -0.99 -16.05
C GLY A 266 1.58 -2.14 -15.07
N LEU A 267 2.03 -3.27 -15.61
CA LEU A 267 2.37 -4.47 -14.84
C LEU A 267 3.89 -4.64 -14.66
N GLY A 268 4.72 -3.68 -15.10
CA GLY A 268 6.17 -3.81 -15.08
C GLY A 268 6.76 -4.04 -13.70
N ASN A 269 6.11 -3.54 -12.63
CA ASN A 269 6.50 -3.84 -11.25
C ASN A 269 6.36 -5.34 -10.92
N TYR A 270 5.29 -5.99 -11.38
CA TYR A 270 5.05 -7.42 -11.13
C TYR A 270 5.99 -8.30 -11.94
N GLU A 271 6.22 -7.94 -13.20
CA GLU A 271 7.17 -8.63 -14.06
C GLU A 271 8.58 -8.63 -13.44
N HIS A 272 9.03 -7.47 -12.98
CA HIS A 272 10.33 -7.33 -12.34
C HIS A 272 10.46 -8.15 -11.06
N VAL A 273 9.39 -8.20 -10.25
CA VAL A 273 9.37 -8.98 -8.99
C VAL A 273 9.43 -10.49 -9.28
N LEU A 274 8.67 -10.97 -10.28
CA LEU A 274 8.57 -12.40 -10.56
C LEU A 274 9.75 -12.94 -11.36
N GLN A 275 10.17 -12.23 -12.41
CA GLN A 275 11.26 -12.67 -13.28
C GLN A 275 12.64 -12.31 -12.74
N GLY A 276 12.73 -11.26 -11.91
CA GLY A 276 14.00 -10.71 -11.47
C GLY A 276 14.77 -10.04 -12.62
N VAL A 277 16.05 -9.76 -12.38
CA VAL A 277 16.95 -9.27 -13.43
C VAL A 277 17.68 -10.48 -14.06
N PRO A 278 17.61 -10.68 -15.39
CA PRO A 278 18.34 -11.75 -16.04
C PRO A 278 19.84 -11.71 -15.70
N GLY A 279 20.39 -12.82 -15.23
CA GLY A 279 21.81 -12.94 -14.86
C GLY A 279 22.15 -12.62 -13.39
N THR A 280 21.17 -12.31 -12.53
CA THR A 280 21.39 -12.13 -11.07
C THR A 280 20.51 -13.05 -10.23
N THR A 281 20.85 -13.20 -8.95
CA THR A 281 20.04 -13.96 -7.98
C THR A 281 18.68 -13.28 -7.83
N ASN A 282 17.60 -14.03 -8.11
CA ASN A 282 16.25 -13.56 -7.85
C ASN A 282 15.94 -13.65 -6.34
N TYR A 283 16.26 -12.56 -5.62
CA TYR A 283 16.03 -12.43 -4.18
C TYR A 283 14.55 -12.55 -3.79
N PHE A 284 13.62 -12.27 -4.70
CA PHE A 284 12.20 -12.45 -4.44
C PHE A 284 11.84 -13.93 -4.33
N LEU A 285 12.28 -14.76 -5.28
CA LEU A 285 12.04 -16.21 -5.23
C LEU A 285 12.74 -16.87 -4.04
N GLN A 286 13.96 -16.42 -3.71
CA GLN A 286 14.65 -16.82 -2.48
C GLN A 286 13.85 -16.41 -1.23
N GLY A 287 13.33 -15.18 -1.22
CA GLY A 287 12.41 -14.67 -0.21
C GLY A 287 11.21 -15.57 0.00
N LEU A 288 10.56 -15.94 -1.10
CA LEU A 288 9.39 -16.82 -1.11
C LEU A 288 9.72 -18.22 -0.59
N SER A 289 10.80 -18.84 -1.08
CA SER A 289 11.19 -20.19 -0.66
C SER A 289 11.55 -20.24 0.82
N ASN A 290 12.33 -19.28 1.31
CA ASN A 290 12.70 -19.20 2.71
C ASN A 290 11.49 -18.98 3.62
N THR A 291 10.59 -18.08 3.22
CA THR A 291 9.36 -17.81 3.98
C THR A 291 8.46 -19.05 4.01
N LEU A 292 8.33 -19.76 2.88
CA LEU A 292 7.54 -20.99 2.82
C LEU A 292 8.13 -22.10 3.69
N LEU A 293 9.44 -22.34 3.60
CA LEU A 293 10.13 -23.31 4.46
C LEU A 293 9.96 -22.96 5.93
N TYR A 294 10.13 -21.70 6.30
CA TYR A 294 9.91 -21.22 7.66
C TYR A 294 8.49 -21.52 8.13
N VAL A 295 7.46 -21.18 7.34
CA VAL A 295 6.05 -21.48 7.67
C VAL A 295 5.82 -22.98 7.84
N LEU A 296 6.33 -23.80 6.92
CA LEU A 296 6.13 -25.26 6.92
C LEU A 296 6.79 -25.96 8.11
N PHE A 297 7.89 -25.44 8.65
CA PHE A 297 8.53 -26.00 9.84
C PHE A 297 8.00 -25.40 11.13
N THR A 298 7.93 -24.07 11.22
CA THR A 298 7.59 -23.37 12.46
C THR A 298 6.15 -23.61 12.87
N VAL A 299 5.18 -23.54 11.95
CA VAL A 299 3.77 -23.62 12.30
C VAL A 299 3.37 -25.00 12.83
N PRO A 300 3.69 -26.13 12.15
CA PRO A 300 3.35 -27.44 12.66
C PRO A 300 4.08 -27.78 13.95
N LEU A 301 5.37 -27.42 14.06
CA LEU A 301 6.18 -27.71 15.23
C LEU A 301 5.69 -26.92 16.46
N ALA A 302 5.41 -25.63 16.30
CA ALA A 302 4.86 -24.80 17.37
C ALA A 302 3.48 -25.30 17.82
N THR A 303 2.61 -25.65 16.86
CA THR A 303 1.26 -26.14 17.16
C THR A 303 1.32 -27.48 17.88
N ALA A 304 2.13 -28.43 17.39
CA ALA A 304 2.28 -29.74 18.03
C ALA A 304 2.82 -29.61 19.46
N LEU A 305 3.85 -28.80 19.66
CA LEU A 305 4.43 -28.56 20.98
C LEU A 305 3.44 -27.86 21.91
N ALA A 306 2.69 -26.87 21.41
CA ALA A 306 1.68 -26.17 22.18
C ALA A 306 0.48 -27.06 22.56
N ILE A 307 0.04 -28.00 21.69
CA ILE A 307 -1.01 -28.97 22.03
C ILE A 307 -0.55 -29.82 23.22
N VAL A 308 0.69 -30.31 23.20
CA VAL A 308 1.23 -31.12 24.29
C VAL A 308 1.30 -30.30 25.58
N ILE A 309 1.84 -29.08 25.52
CA ILE A 309 1.96 -28.22 26.70
C ILE A 309 0.58 -27.84 27.24
N ALA A 310 -0.36 -27.42 26.38
CA ALA A 310 -1.72 -27.07 26.78
C ALA A 310 -2.45 -28.25 27.42
N TYR A 311 -2.30 -29.46 26.85
CA TYR A 311 -2.87 -30.68 27.43
C TYR A 311 -2.31 -31.00 28.82
N LEU A 312 -1.00 -30.82 29.04
CA LEU A 312 -0.38 -31.01 30.34
C LEU A 312 -0.85 -29.95 31.36
N LEU A 313 -0.95 -28.69 30.94
CA LEU A 313 -1.41 -27.58 31.77
C LEU A 313 -2.91 -27.63 32.11
N ASN A 314 -3.71 -28.29 31.27
CA ASN A 314 -5.14 -28.50 31.51
C ASN A 314 -5.39 -29.49 32.66
N GLN A 315 -4.40 -30.31 33.02
CA GLN A 315 -4.46 -31.10 34.24
C GLN A 315 -4.31 -30.14 35.42
N ARG A 316 -5.07 -30.31 36.51
CA ARG A 316 -5.04 -29.41 37.69
C ARG A 316 -3.68 -29.42 38.41
N LEU A 317 -2.66 -28.80 37.79
CA LEU A 317 -1.28 -28.78 38.28
C LEU A 317 -1.19 -27.85 39.49
N ARG A 318 -0.57 -28.35 40.56
CA ARG A 318 -0.41 -27.66 41.85
C ARG A 318 0.38 -26.34 41.76
N PHE A 319 1.11 -26.11 40.66
CA PHE A 319 1.91 -24.90 40.39
C PHE A 319 1.55 -24.20 39.07
N SER A 320 0.30 -24.36 38.59
CA SER A 320 -0.12 -23.81 37.28
C SER A 320 0.19 -22.32 37.11
N ALA A 321 0.02 -21.50 38.16
CA ALA A 321 0.33 -20.07 38.11
C ALA A 321 1.80 -19.75 37.80
N LEU A 322 2.76 -20.51 38.34
CA LEU A 322 4.19 -20.28 38.08
C LEU A 322 4.55 -20.62 36.62
N PHE A 323 4.01 -21.73 36.12
CA PHE A 323 4.18 -22.12 34.71
C PHE A 323 3.57 -21.08 33.78
N GLN A 324 2.36 -20.59 34.11
CA GLN A 324 1.70 -19.50 33.40
C GLN A 324 2.61 -18.26 33.31
N THR A 325 3.10 -17.76 34.44
CA THR A 325 4.01 -16.61 34.43
C THR A 325 5.23 -16.83 33.53
N GLY A 326 5.84 -18.02 33.58
CA GLY A 326 7.01 -18.35 32.76
C GLY A 326 6.74 -18.34 31.25
N TYR A 327 5.66 -18.99 30.79
CA TYR A 327 5.37 -19.04 29.36
C TYR A 327 4.69 -17.77 28.83
N PHE A 328 4.10 -16.93 29.69
CA PHE A 328 3.53 -15.64 29.29
C PHE A 328 4.59 -14.54 29.15
N LEU A 329 5.74 -14.67 29.82
CA LEU A 329 6.82 -13.67 29.80
C LEU A 329 7.26 -13.23 28.39
N PRO A 330 7.37 -14.11 27.38
CA PRO A 330 7.73 -13.71 26.03
C PRO A 330 6.71 -12.79 25.35
N MET A 331 5.41 -12.96 25.67
CA MET A 331 4.32 -12.21 25.03
C MET A 331 4.29 -10.75 25.49
N VAL A 332 4.74 -10.48 26.72
CA VAL A 332 4.79 -9.12 27.29
C VAL A 332 6.12 -8.41 27.02
N THR A 333 7.08 -9.09 26.41
CA THR A 333 8.42 -8.54 26.12
C THR A 333 8.57 -8.21 24.64
N SER A 334 9.31 -7.13 24.32
CA SER A 334 9.60 -6.78 22.93
C SER A 334 10.40 -7.87 22.21
N VAL A 335 9.96 -8.25 21.00
CA VAL A 335 10.66 -9.22 20.13
C VAL A 335 12.13 -8.82 19.91
N THR A 336 12.43 -7.52 19.84
CA THR A 336 13.80 -7.02 19.70
C THR A 336 14.66 -7.33 20.92
N ALA A 337 14.16 -7.07 22.13
CA ALA A 337 14.90 -7.33 23.36
C ALA A 337 15.15 -8.83 23.53
N VAL A 338 14.11 -9.63 23.30
CA VAL A 338 14.20 -11.08 23.38
C VAL A 338 15.13 -11.65 22.31
N GLY A 339 15.10 -11.12 21.08
CA GLY A 339 16.00 -11.56 20.02
C GLY A 339 17.47 -11.31 20.33
N LEU A 340 17.82 -10.26 21.10
CA LEU A 340 19.18 -10.05 21.61
C LEU A 340 19.59 -11.15 22.59
N VAL A 341 18.69 -11.55 23.49
CA VAL A 341 18.94 -12.68 24.40
C VAL A 341 19.12 -13.97 23.62
N TRP A 342 18.29 -14.21 22.60
CA TRP A 342 18.45 -15.39 21.75
C TRP A 342 19.76 -15.39 20.96
N ARG A 343 20.24 -14.24 20.50
CA ARG A 343 21.59 -14.13 19.94
C ARG A 343 22.69 -14.52 20.91
N TRP A 344 22.51 -14.19 22.19
CA TRP A 344 23.42 -14.63 23.24
C TRP A 344 23.37 -16.15 23.42
N ILE A 345 22.17 -16.73 23.48
CA ILE A 345 21.96 -18.18 23.58
C ILE A 345 22.59 -18.93 22.39
N PHE A 346 22.46 -18.38 21.17
CA PHE A 346 23.04 -18.93 19.93
C PHE A 346 24.52 -18.58 19.73
N ASN A 347 25.17 -17.87 20.66
CA ASN A 347 26.56 -17.51 20.49
C ASN A 347 27.45 -18.77 20.42
N ARG A 348 28.42 -18.78 19.50
CA ARG A 348 29.29 -19.94 19.29
C ARG A 348 30.15 -20.25 20.53
N ASN A 349 30.71 -19.22 21.15
CA ASN A 349 31.79 -19.37 22.13
C ASN A 349 31.28 -19.48 23.56
N PHE A 350 30.21 -18.75 23.89
CA PHE A 350 29.66 -18.66 25.25
C PHE A 350 28.13 -18.81 25.30
N GLY A 351 27.53 -19.33 24.22
CA GLY A 351 26.09 -19.52 24.15
C GLY A 351 25.62 -20.75 24.93
N VAL A 352 24.47 -20.62 25.57
CA VAL A 352 23.84 -21.67 26.38
C VAL A 352 23.58 -22.94 25.55
N LEU A 353 23.19 -22.80 24.28
CA LEU A 353 22.94 -23.97 23.41
C LEU A 353 24.21 -24.81 23.19
N ASN A 354 25.35 -24.16 22.94
CA ASN A 354 26.62 -24.88 22.78
C ASN A 354 27.14 -25.44 24.10
N ALA A 355 26.88 -24.78 25.23
CA ALA A 355 27.19 -25.34 26.55
C ALA A 355 26.44 -26.66 26.80
N ILE A 356 25.14 -26.71 26.45
CA ILE A 356 24.33 -27.93 26.53
C ILE A 356 24.88 -29.01 25.58
N LEU A 357 25.21 -28.67 24.34
CA LEU A 357 25.83 -29.61 23.40
C LEU A 357 27.15 -30.18 23.94
N GLY A 358 27.96 -29.34 24.60
CA GLY A 358 29.20 -29.74 25.25
C GLY A 358 29.01 -30.80 26.34
N TRP A 359 27.89 -30.77 27.08
CA TRP A 359 27.57 -31.83 28.07
C TRP A 359 27.36 -33.20 27.44
N PHE A 360 26.97 -33.25 26.17
CA PHE A 360 26.84 -34.48 25.39
C PHE A 360 28.09 -34.80 24.55
N GLY A 361 29.19 -34.06 24.74
CA GLY A 361 30.44 -34.27 24.01
C GLY A 361 30.42 -33.79 22.55
N LEU A 362 29.44 -32.97 22.16
CA LEU A 362 29.32 -32.47 20.79
C LEU A 362 30.15 -31.19 20.59
N ALA A 363 30.72 -31.03 19.39
CA ALA A 363 31.50 -29.85 19.03
C ALA A 363 30.63 -28.58 18.95
N PRO A 364 31.19 -27.39 19.27
CA PRO A 364 30.43 -26.14 19.26
C PRO A 364 29.97 -25.76 17.85
N VAL A 365 28.67 -25.57 17.69
CA VAL A 365 28.04 -25.24 16.41
C VAL A 365 28.05 -23.73 16.19
N ASN A 366 28.35 -23.30 14.96
CA ASN A 366 28.28 -21.90 14.58
C ASN A 366 26.85 -21.56 14.10
N TRP A 367 25.96 -21.26 15.05
CA TRP A 367 24.54 -21.05 14.78
C TRP A 367 24.25 -19.82 13.92
N LEU A 368 24.85 -18.68 14.27
CA LEU A 368 24.51 -17.38 13.68
C LEU A 368 25.29 -17.04 12.40
N HIS A 369 26.54 -17.52 12.28
CA HIS A 369 27.42 -17.13 11.17
C HIS A 369 27.55 -18.19 10.08
N ALA A 370 27.07 -19.42 10.28
CA ALA A 370 27.02 -20.43 9.23
C ALA A 370 25.68 -20.38 8.49
N ALA A 371 25.72 -20.23 7.17
CA ALA A 371 24.52 -20.15 6.33
C ALA A 371 23.65 -21.42 6.39
N SER A 372 24.24 -22.59 6.61
CA SER A 372 23.50 -23.85 6.75
C SER A 372 22.56 -23.89 7.97
N ASN A 373 22.86 -23.11 9.00
CA ASN A 373 22.16 -23.15 10.28
C ASN A 373 21.11 -22.06 10.45
N SER A 374 21.07 -21.08 9.54
CA SER A 374 20.28 -19.86 9.71
C SER A 374 18.77 -20.15 9.76
N MET A 375 18.28 -21.08 8.94
CA MET A 375 16.87 -21.51 8.98
C MET A 375 16.54 -22.21 10.29
N THR A 376 17.41 -23.10 10.77
CA THR A 376 17.24 -23.82 12.05
C THR A 376 17.13 -22.85 13.22
N VAL A 377 18.03 -21.86 13.28
CA VAL A 377 18.02 -20.80 14.30
C VAL A 377 16.70 -20.02 14.27
N LEU A 378 16.27 -19.62 13.07
CA LEU A 378 15.03 -18.88 12.89
C LEU A 378 13.80 -19.71 13.29
N VAL A 379 13.76 -20.99 12.92
CA VAL A 379 12.68 -21.92 13.29
C VAL A 379 12.59 -22.11 14.80
N ILE A 380 13.72 -22.36 15.48
CA ILE A 380 13.76 -22.52 16.94
C ILE A 380 13.20 -21.27 17.63
N PHE A 381 13.68 -20.09 17.22
CA PHE A 381 13.22 -18.83 17.78
C PHE A 381 11.73 -18.58 17.48
N GLY A 382 11.31 -18.84 16.25
CA GLY A 382 9.92 -18.69 15.81
C GLY A 382 8.94 -19.59 16.54
N VAL A 383 9.32 -20.87 16.75
CA VAL A 383 8.52 -21.82 17.51
C VAL A 383 8.32 -21.30 18.91
N TRP A 384 9.42 -20.97 19.60
CA TRP A 384 9.38 -20.45 20.97
C TRP A 384 8.53 -19.17 21.08
N SER A 385 8.69 -18.24 20.13
CA SER A 385 7.94 -16.98 20.11
C SER A 385 6.42 -17.19 19.93
N SER A 386 6.04 -18.24 19.19
CA SER A 386 4.64 -18.57 18.90
C SER A 386 3.95 -19.33 20.03
N LEU A 387 4.70 -20.03 20.90
CA LEU A 387 4.15 -20.88 21.96
C LEU A 387 3.17 -20.17 22.90
N PRO A 388 3.46 -18.98 23.47
CA PRO A 388 2.61 -18.38 24.50
C PRO A 388 1.16 -18.23 24.06
N PHE A 389 0.95 -17.57 22.92
CA PHE A 389 -0.39 -17.31 22.37
C PHE A 389 -1.09 -18.60 21.93
N THR A 390 -0.33 -19.51 21.30
CA THR A 390 -0.82 -20.81 20.81
C THR A 390 -1.30 -21.69 21.97
N ILE A 391 -0.55 -21.75 23.07
CA ILE A 391 -0.90 -22.52 24.28
C ILE A 391 -2.19 -21.97 24.90
N ILE A 392 -2.35 -20.65 25.02
CA ILE A 392 -3.53 -20.03 25.65
C ILE A 392 -4.80 -20.36 24.87
N LEU A 393 -4.75 -20.21 23.54
CA LEU A 393 -5.90 -20.53 22.68
C LEU A 393 -6.28 -22.01 22.79
N LEU A 394 -5.29 -22.91 22.71
CA LEU A 394 -5.53 -24.34 22.83
C LEU A 394 -6.02 -24.74 24.23
N LEU A 395 -5.51 -24.11 25.28
CA LEU A 395 -5.96 -24.34 26.66
C LEU A 395 -7.41 -23.90 26.84
N SER A 396 -7.79 -22.72 26.32
CA SER A 396 -9.19 -22.28 26.32
C SER A 396 -10.09 -23.23 25.53
N GLY A 397 -9.62 -23.74 24.38
CA GLY A 397 -10.31 -24.79 23.62
C GLY A 397 -10.50 -26.08 24.42
N LEU A 398 -9.45 -26.54 25.11
CA LEU A 398 -9.50 -27.74 25.96
C LEU A 398 -10.47 -27.59 27.13
N GLN A 399 -10.54 -26.40 27.73
CA GLN A 399 -11.44 -26.10 28.85
C GLN A 399 -12.92 -26.07 28.46
N ASN A 400 -13.22 -25.88 27.17
CA ASN A 400 -14.59 -25.94 26.65
C ASN A 400 -15.08 -27.38 26.37
N ILE A 401 -14.19 -28.40 26.46
CA ILE A 401 -14.57 -29.80 26.25
C ILE A 401 -15.18 -30.34 27.55
N ASP A 402 -16.40 -30.88 27.47
CA ASP A 402 -17.12 -31.47 28.61
C ASP A 402 -16.32 -32.61 29.28
N GLU A 403 -16.18 -32.55 30.60
CA GLU A 403 -15.48 -33.55 31.41
C GLU A 403 -16.12 -34.95 31.33
N THR A 404 -17.40 -35.03 30.95
CA THR A 404 -18.17 -36.26 30.76
C THR A 404 -17.53 -37.17 29.71
N TYR A 405 -17.03 -36.63 28.59
CA TYR A 405 -16.35 -37.44 27.56
C TYR A 405 -15.12 -38.18 28.12
N TYR A 406 -14.37 -37.50 28.99
CA TYR A 406 -13.19 -38.08 29.63
C TYR A 406 -13.56 -39.13 30.67
N THR A 407 -14.64 -38.88 31.42
CA THR A 407 -15.13 -39.79 32.46
C THR A 407 -15.63 -41.10 31.85
N VAL A 408 -16.49 -41.02 30.82
CA VAL A 408 -17.01 -42.20 30.10
C VAL A 408 -15.87 -43.02 29.50
N ALA A 409 -14.92 -42.37 28.82
CA ALA A 409 -13.80 -43.08 28.21
C ALA A 409 -12.91 -43.80 29.23
N ARG A 410 -12.74 -43.25 30.44
CA ARG A 410 -11.98 -43.92 31.53
C ARG A 410 -12.74 -45.11 32.09
N VAL A 411 -14.07 -45.03 32.20
CA VAL A 411 -14.93 -46.16 32.61
C VAL A 411 -14.81 -47.31 31.59
N ASP A 412 -14.73 -47.00 30.29
CA ASP A 412 -14.49 -47.97 29.21
C ASP A 412 -13.03 -48.48 29.13
N GLY A 413 -12.18 -48.17 30.11
CA GLY A 413 -10.79 -48.63 30.19
C GLY A 413 -9.83 -47.96 29.20
N ALA A 414 -10.20 -46.82 28.60
CA ALA A 414 -9.30 -46.10 27.70
C ALA A 414 -8.12 -45.45 28.46
N ARG A 415 -6.90 -45.72 28.03
CA ARG A 415 -5.67 -45.10 28.57
C ARG A 415 -5.48 -43.68 28.05
N ALA A 416 -4.73 -42.85 28.78
CA ALA A 416 -4.50 -41.43 28.46
C ALA A 416 -4.05 -41.15 27.00
N PRO A 417 -3.11 -41.89 26.37
CA PRO A 417 -2.74 -41.65 24.97
C PRO A 417 -3.87 -41.92 23.98
N ARG A 418 -4.75 -42.88 24.29
CA ARG A 418 -5.92 -43.21 23.47
C ARG A 418 -6.97 -42.11 23.59
N ILE A 419 -7.23 -41.63 24.81
CA ILE A 419 -8.13 -40.50 25.08
C ILE A 419 -7.62 -39.25 24.34
N PHE A 420 -6.33 -38.93 24.47
CA PHE A 420 -5.73 -37.77 23.83
C PHE A 420 -5.92 -37.80 22.29
N ARG A 421 -5.54 -38.90 21.63
CA ARG A 421 -5.60 -39.00 20.17
C ARG A 421 -7.01 -39.16 19.62
N ARG A 422 -7.92 -39.85 20.32
CA ARG A 422 -9.26 -40.18 19.80
C ARG A 422 -10.39 -39.27 20.30
N ILE A 423 -10.18 -38.54 21.39
CA ILE A 423 -11.21 -37.67 21.98
C ILE A 423 -10.71 -36.24 21.99
N THR A 424 -9.59 -35.98 22.67
CA THR A 424 -9.09 -34.61 22.86
C THR A 424 -8.71 -33.92 21.57
N VAL A 425 -7.84 -34.52 20.74
CA VAL A 425 -7.38 -33.90 19.48
C VAL A 425 -8.53 -33.66 18.50
N PRO A 426 -9.45 -34.62 18.27
CA PRO A 426 -10.62 -34.38 17.41
C PRO A 426 -11.55 -33.27 17.92
N LEU A 427 -11.88 -33.26 19.21
CA LEU A 427 -12.75 -32.22 19.79
C LEU A 427 -12.07 -30.84 19.83
N LEU A 428 -10.73 -30.81 19.89
CA LEU A 428 -9.94 -29.59 19.81
C LEU A 428 -9.69 -29.12 18.36
N ALA A 429 -10.08 -29.89 17.34
CA ALA A 429 -9.81 -29.60 15.94
C ALA A 429 -10.24 -28.19 15.48
N PRO A 430 -11.39 -27.61 15.92
CA PRO A 430 -11.75 -26.23 15.57
C PRO A 430 -10.73 -25.20 16.08
N THR A 431 -10.23 -25.39 17.30
CA THR A 431 -9.22 -24.52 17.91
C THR A 431 -7.86 -24.73 17.26
N ILE A 432 -7.45 -25.98 17.00
CA ILE A 432 -6.21 -26.29 16.26
C ILE A 432 -6.25 -25.62 14.88
N SER A 433 -7.39 -25.68 14.20
CA SER A 433 -7.59 -25.08 12.88
C SER A 433 -7.43 -23.56 12.90
N LEU A 434 -8.03 -22.89 13.89
CA LEU A 434 -7.89 -21.45 14.10
C LEU A 434 -6.43 -21.06 14.34
N VAL A 435 -5.75 -21.79 15.22
CA VAL A 435 -4.36 -21.52 15.60
C VAL A 435 -3.40 -21.75 14.43
N LEU A 436 -3.61 -22.79 13.63
CA LEU A 436 -2.84 -23.03 12.40
C LEU A 436 -2.96 -21.85 11.43
N ILE A 437 -4.16 -21.31 11.21
CA ILE A 437 -4.37 -20.16 10.32
C ILE A 437 -3.64 -18.93 10.85
N ILE A 438 -3.83 -18.60 12.14
CA ILE A 438 -3.20 -17.42 12.76
C ILE A 438 -1.67 -17.54 12.72
N ASN A 439 -1.13 -18.69 13.11
CA ASN A 439 0.32 -18.91 13.13
C ASN A 439 0.91 -18.90 11.72
N SER A 440 0.20 -19.41 10.71
CA SER A 440 0.62 -19.31 9.31
C SER A 440 0.68 -17.86 8.84
N ILE A 441 -0.37 -17.06 9.04
CA ILE A 441 -0.38 -15.64 8.67
C ILE A 441 0.76 -14.88 9.35
N SER A 442 1.01 -15.15 10.64
CA SER A 442 2.14 -14.54 11.38
C SER A 442 3.50 -14.98 10.83
N ALA A 443 3.69 -16.28 10.56
CA ALA A 443 4.95 -16.81 10.05
C ALA A 443 5.29 -16.32 8.64
N PHE A 444 4.30 -16.12 7.76
CA PHE A 444 4.51 -15.48 6.45
C PHE A 444 5.01 -14.03 6.57
N LYS A 445 4.74 -13.37 7.70
CA LYS A 445 5.11 -11.99 7.97
C LYS A 445 6.42 -11.85 8.76
N VAL A 446 7.20 -12.93 8.88
CA VAL A 446 8.45 -12.93 9.65
C VAL A 446 9.44 -11.88 9.13
N PHE A 447 9.92 -11.03 10.02
CA PHE A 447 10.82 -9.94 9.67
C PHE A 447 11.69 -9.52 10.85
N THR A 448 11.06 -9.07 11.92
CA THR A 448 11.75 -8.57 13.12
C THR A 448 12.68 -9.63 13.68
N GLU A 449 12.24 -10.88 13.68
CA GLU A 449 12.99 -12.05 14.12
C GLU A 449 14.30 -12.19 13.32
N VAL A 450 14.21 -12.15 11.99
CA VAL A 450 15.36 -12.25 11.09
C VAL A 450 16.32 -11.09 11.34
N LYS A 451 15.81 -9.86 11.30
CA LYS A 451 16.61 -8.65 11.44
C LYS A 451 17.34 -8.62 12.78
N VAL A 452 16.69 -9.00 13.87
CA VAL A 452 17.29 -8.96 15.20
C VAL A 452 18.33 -10.06 15.36
N LEU A 453 18.02 -11.30 14.98
CA LEU A 453 18.92 -12.45 15.11
C LEU A 453 20.23 -12.30 14.32
N PHE A 454 20.16 -11.69 13.14
CA PHE A 454 21.30 -11.57 12.22
C PHE A 454 21.87 -10.14 12.15
N SER A 455 21.77 -9.38 13.24
CA SER A 455 22.42 -8.06 13.40
C SER A 455 22.02 -7.00 12.35
N GLY A 456 20.79 -7.06 11.88
CA GLY A 456 20.27 -6.16 10.85
C GLY A 456 20.22 -6.77 9.45
N TYR A 457 20.98 -7.83 9.19
CA TYR A 457 21.11 -8.46 7.87
C TYR A 457 20.16 -9.65 7.68
N ALA A 458 19.94 -10.05 6.43
CA ALA A 458 19.16 -11.24 6.07
C ALA A 458 19.97 -12.55 6.20
N GLY A 459 20.62 -12.76 7.34
CA GLY A 459 21.51 -13.91 7.57
C GLY A 459 22.89 -13.82 6.90
N PRO A 460 23.79 -14.77 7.19
CA PRO A 460 25.12 -14.84 6.57
C PRO A 460 25.01 -14.99 5.05
N ALA A 461 25.72 -14.16 4.30
CA ALA A 461 25.67 -14.12 2.84
C ALA A 461 24.24 -13.96 2.27
N LEU A 462 23.35 -13.26 2.99
CA LEU A 462 21.95 -12.98 2.59
C LEU A 462 21.11 -14.25 2.35
N ASN A 463 21.49 -15.37 2.96
CA ASN A 463 20.82 -16.64 2.76
C ASN A 463 19.39 -16.69 3.33
N MET A 464 19.07 -15.88 4.35
CA MET A 464 17.76 -15.77 5.01
C MET A 464 16.96 -14.55 4.56
N TYR A 465 17.09 -14.19 3.29
CA TYR A 465 16.18 -13.24 2.67
C TYR A 465 14.75 -13.76 2.77
N THR A 466 13.81 -13.01 3.35
CA THR A 466 12.38 -13.37 3.45
C THR A 466 11.52 -12.40 2.65
N MET A 467 10.25 -12.75 2.39
CA MET A 467 9.35 -11.92 1.59
C MET A 467 9.17 -10.51 2.18
N VAL A 468 9.01 -10.40 3.49
CA VAL A 468 8.87 -9.09 4.15
C VAL A 468 10.20 -8.34 4.19
N TYR A 469 11.33 -9.05 4.31
CA TYR A 469 12.65 -8.42 4.19
C TYR A 469 12.87 -7.85 2.78
N TYR A 470 12.47 -8.58 1.73
CA TYR A 470 12.48 -8.08 0.35
C TYR A 470 11.67 -6.78 0.20
N ILE A 471 10.44 -6.75 0.72
CA ILE A 471 9.59 -5.56 0.68
C ILE A 471 10.25 -4.39 1.43
N TYR A 472 10.88 -4.67 2.58
CA TYR A 472 11.61 -3.67 3.36
C TYR A 472 12.79 -3.08 2.58
N ASP A 473 13.63 -3.90 1.95
CA ASP A 473 14.77 -3.43 1.17
C ASP A 473 14.32 -2.64 -0.06
N MET A 474 13.30 -3.11 -0.78
CA MET A 474 12.72 -2.36 -1.91
C MET A 474 12.24 -0.97 -1.48
N MET A 475 11.68 -0.85 -0.27
CA MET A 475 11.16 0.41 0.25
C MET A 475 12.26 1.36 0.76
N TYR A 476 13.23 0.84 1.51
CA TYR A 476 14.21 1.67 2.21
C TYR A 476 15.56 1.75 1.52
N GLU A 477 16.09 0.63 1.04
CA GLU A 477 17.41 0.55 0.43
C GLU A 477 17.34 1.01 -1.04
N TYR A 478 16.45 0.41 -1.82
CA TYR A 478 16.32 0.71 -3.25
C TYR A 478 15.37 1.88 -3.53
N ARG A 479 14.49 2.22 -2.58
CA ARG A 479 13.49 3.30 -2.69
C ARG A 479 12.53 3.13 -3.88
N GLU A 480 12.25 1.88 -4.25
CA GLU A 480 11.36 1.49 -5.33
C GLU A 480 9.99 1.07 -4.78
N LEU A 481 9.21 2.07 -4.37
CA LEU A 481 7.94 1.87 -3.70
C LEU A 481 6.90 1.10 -4.54
N GLY A 482 6.86 1.30 -5.85
CA GLY A 482 5.97 0.56 -6.74
C GLY A 482 6.29 -0.94 -6.76
N ARG A 483 7.58 -1.30 -6.74
CA ARG A 483 8.03 -2.70 -6.66
C ARG A 483 7.77 -3.31 -5.28
N ALA A 484 8.04 -2.55 -4.21
CA ALA A 484 7.69 -2.95 -2.84
C ALA A 484 6.18 -3.24 -2.71
N ALA A 485 5.34 -2.37 -3.27
CA ALA A 485 3.89 -2.54 -3.30
C ALA A 485 3.47 -3.79 -4.09
N ALA A 486 4.04 -4.02 -5.28
CA ALA A 486 3.77 -5.22 -6.06
C ALA A 486 4.14 -6.51 -5.31
N ALA A 487 5.33 -6.56 -4.70
CA ALA A 487 5.75 -7.70 -3.88
C ALA A 487 4.84 -7.93 -2.66
N ALA A 488 4.36 -6.86 -2.02
CA ALA A 488 3.38 -6.95 -0.93
C ALA A 488 2.03 -7.54 -1.39
N ILE A 489 1.54 -7.15 -2.58
CA ILE A 489 0.33 -7.72 -3.17
C ILE A 489 0.52 -9.20 -3.50
N VAL A 490 1.66 -9.58 -4.07
CA VAL A 490 1.96 -10.99 -4.36
C VAL A 490 2.00 -11.81 -3.06
N LEU A 491 2.69 -11.32 -2.02
CA LEU A 491 2.70 -11.96 -0.70
C LEU A 491 1.27 -12.12 -0.14
N PHE A 492 0.43 -11.08 -0.24
CA PHE A 492 -0.97 -11.14 0.19
C PHE A 492 -1.74 -12.26 -0.54
N VAL A 493 -1.58 -12.36 -1.86
CA VAL A 493 -2.21 -13.42 -2.67
C VAL A 493 -1.74 -14.80 -2.22
N PHE A 494 -0.44 -14.99 -1.94
CA PHE A 494 0.08 -16.25 -1.42
C PHE A 494 -0.50 -16.60 -0.04
N ILE A 495 -0.54 -15.66 0.91
CA ILE A 495 -1.13 -15.87 2.23
C ILE A 495 -2.62 -16.23 2.11
N LEU A 496 -3.34 -15.53 1.24
CA LEU A 496 -4.76 -15.77 0.99
C LEU A 496 -4.98 -17.16 0.38
N ALA A 497 -4.22 -17.54 -0.65
CA ALA A 497 -4.30 -18.85 -1.29
C ALA A 497 -3.98 -19.98 -0.29
N PHE A 498 -2.91 -19.81 0.50
CA PHE A 498 -2.53 -20.78 1.54
C PHE A 498 -3.61 -20.92 2.61
N THR A 499 -4.18 -19.80 3.07
CA THR A 499 -5.25 -19.78 4.08
C THR A 499 -6.54 -20.41 3.54
N MET A 500 -6.89 -20.15 2.27
CA MET A 500 -8.04 -20.78 1.62
C MET A 500 -7.84 -22.29 1.46
N MET A 501 -6.64 -22.73 1.09
CA MET A 501 -6.26 -24.13 1.06
C MET A 501 -6.39 -24.77 2.46
N GLN A 502 -5.87 -24.14 3.50
CA GLN A 502 -6.01 -24.61 4.89
C GLN A 502 -7.49 -24.75 5.28
N ARG A 503 -8.32 -23.72 5.05
CA ARG A 503 -9.77 -23.78 5.35
C ARG A 503 -10.47 -24.87 4.55
N TRP A 504 -10.11 -25.08 3.29
CA TRP A 504 -10.70 -26.11 2.45
C TRP A 504 -10.37 -27.52 2.97
N ILE A 505 -9.12 -27.77 3.37
CA ILE A 505 -8.71 -29.05 4.00
C ILE A 505 -9.45 -29.25 5.32
N GLN A 506 -9.54 -28.21 6.16
CA GLN A 506 -10.16 -28.27 7.48
C GLN A 506 -11.66 -28.54 7.45
N ARG A 507 -12.39 -28.01 6.45
CA ARG A 507 -13.83 -28.30 6.28
C ARG A 507 -14.13 -29.79 6.12
N ARG A 508 -13.18 -30.59 5.63
CA ARG A 508 -13.33 -32.04 5.50
C ARG A 508 -13.08 -32.82 6.80
N TRP A 509 -12.57 -32.16 7.84
CA TRP A 509 -12.22 -32.77 9.14
C TRP A 509 -13.17 -32.38 10.27
N GLN A 510 -14.08 -31.44 10.05
CA GLN A 510 -15.13 -31.13 11.01
C GLN A 510 -16.14 -32.29 10.99
N TYR A 511 -16.08 -33.15 12.01
CA TYR A 511 -17.13 -34.11 12.28
C TYR A 511 -18.32 -33.32 12.84
N GLU A 512 -19.43 -33.29 12.10
CA GLU A 512 -20.74 -32.89 12.64
C GLU A 512 -21.24 -33.91 13.66
#